data_AF-A0A3D3X383-F1
#
_entry.id   AF-A0A3D3X383-F1
#
_cell.length_a   1.000
_cell.length_b   1.000
_cell.length_c   1.000
_cell.angle_alpha   90.00
_cell.angle_beta   90.00
_cell.angle_gamma   90.00
#
_symmetry.space_group_name_H-M   'P 1'
#
loop_
_entity.id
_entity.type
_entity.pdbx_description
1 polymer ?
#
loop_
_entity_poly.entity_id
_entity_poly.type
_entity_poly.pdbx_seq_one_letter_code
_entity_poly.pdbx_strand_id
1 'polypeptide(L)' 'FRPFLKPDVLITDTGSVKAPLLKIMLRPENSGFAFVGGHPIAGGERFGPEAAVSSLFEGKRFVLTPDQQTRRETL' A
#
# COMPACT_ATOMS: atom_id res chain seq x y z
N PHE A 1 5.55 -10.87 15.82
CA PHE A 1 4.41 -11.81 15.74
C PHE A 1 3.15 -11.01 15.44
N ARG A 2 2.46 -11.26 14.32
CA ARG A 2 1.20 -10.57 13.95
C ARG A 2 0.07 -11.61 13.88
N PRO A 3 -0.55 -11.97 15.02
CA PRO A 3 -1.41 -13.17 15.13
C PRO A 3 -2.70 -13.11 14.30
N PHE A 4 -3.10 -11.92 13.85
CA PHE A 4 -4.34 -11.70 13.10
C PHE A 4 -4.14 -11.69 11.58
N LEU A 5 -2.90 -11.87 11.10
CA LEU A 5 -2.59 -11.87 9.67
C LEU A 5 -2.39 -13.28 9.15
N LYS A 6 -2.91 -13.54 7.95
CA LYS A 6 -2.67 -14.79 7.24
C LYS A 6 -1.18 -14.87 6.81
N PRO A 7 -0.59 -16.07 6.73
CA PRO A 7 0.82 -16.27 6.38
C PRO A 7 1.28 -15.72 5.02
N ASP A 8 0.36 -15.38 4.12
CA ASP A 8 0.66 -14.86 2.77
C ASP A 8 -0.15 -13.58 2.45
N VAL A 9 -0.54 -12.82 3.46
CA VAL A 9 -1.33 -11.60 3.21
C VAL A 9 -0.51 -10.55 2.45
N LEU A 10 -1.11 -9.96 1.43
CA LEU A 10 -0.62 -8.74 0.79
C LEU A 10 -1.05 -7.52 1.61
N ILE A 11 -0.08 -6.69 1.96
CA ILE A 11 -0.29 -5.41 2.62
C ILE A 11 0.01 -4.29 1.62
N THR A 12 -0.84 -3.26 1.60
CA THR A 12 -0.63 -2.05 0.79
C THR A 12 -1.08 -0.80 1.55
N ASP A 13 -0.83 0.37 0.98
CA ASP A 13 -1.19 1.66 1.55
C ASP A 13 -1.56 2.66 0.43
N THR A 14 -2.02 3.85 0.83
CA THR A 14 -2.34 4.97 -0.08
C THR A 14 -1.63 6.27 0.31
N GLY A 15 -0.60 6.19 1.18
CA GLY A 15 0.04 7.36 1.77
C GLY A 15 0.83 8.22 0.76
N SER A 16 1.00 9.49 1.07
CA SER A 16 1.67 10.40 0.13
C SER A 16 3.18 10.14 0.00
N VAL A 17 3.83 9.62 1.04
CA VAL A 17 5.29 9.39 1.08
C VAL A 17 5.57 7.89 1.25
N LYS A 18 6.51 7.37 0.47
CA LYS A 18 6.76 5.90 0.38
C LYS A 18 7.99 5.41 1.14
N ALA A 19 9.09 6.18 1.12
CA ALA A 19 10.35 5.73 1.71
C ALA A 19 10.27 5.34 3.21
N PRO A 20 9.59 6.10 4.11
CA PRO A 20 9.50 5.73 5.51
C PRO A 20 8.75 4.42 5.75
N LEU A 21 7.65 4.20 5.01
CA LEU A 21 6.84 3.00 5.16
C LEU A 21 7.55 1.76 4.59
N LEU A 22 8.19 1.89 3.42
CA LEU A 22 9.04 0.84 2.85
C LEU A 22 10.14 0.43 3.84
N LYS A 23 10.81 1.39 4.48
CA LYS A 23 11.85 1.10 5.49
C LYS A 23 11.31 0.33 6.69
N ILE A 24 10.06 0.52 7.08
CA ILE A 24 9.42 -0.24 8.16
C ILE A 24 9.08 -1.65 7.68
N MET A 25 8.47 -1.76 6.50
CA MET A 25 8.01 -3.04 5.96
C MET A 25 9.14 -3.98 5.57
N LEU A 26 10.30 -3.46 5.20
CA LEU A 26 11.52 -4.23 4.89
C LEU A 26 12.27 -4.76 6.12
N ARG A 27 11.80 -4.50 7.34
CA ARG A 27 12.46 -5.01 8.55
C ARG A 27 12.30 -6.53 8.68
N PRO A 28 13.29 -7.24 9.25
CA PRO A 28 13.25 -8.70 9.43
C PRO A 28 11.98 -9.21 10.12
N GLU A 29 11.43 -8.44 11.07
CA GLU A 29 10.18 -8.78 11.77
C GLU A 29 8.97 -8.95 10.85
N ASN A 30 9.04 -8.43 9.62
CA ASN A 30 7.98 -8.44 8.61
C ASN A 30 8.26 -9.38 7.42
N SER A 31 9.34 -10.15 7.44
CA SER A 31 9.79 -11.04 6.35
C SER A 31 8.77 -12.10 5.89
N GLY A 32 7.71 -12.36 6.67
CA GLY A 32 6.61 -13.27 6.32
C GLY A 32 5.40 -12.60 5.67
N PHE A 33 5.47 -11.32 5.30
CA PHE A 33 4.35 -10.61 4.68
C PHE A 33 4.78 -9.97 3.37
N ALA A 34 3.91 -10.04 2.36
CA ALA A 34 4.10 -9.30 1.13
C ALA A 34 3.67 -7.84 1.32
N PHE A 35 4.47 -6.89 0.83
CA PHE A 35 4.14 -5.47 0.87
C PHE A 35 4.38 -4.82 -0.49
N VAL A 36 3.40 -4.05 -0.95
CA VAL A 36 3.56 -3.15 -2.10
C VAL A 36 2.99 -1.79 -1.72
N GLY A 37 3.85 -0.79 -1.59
CA GLY A 37 3.43 0.56 -1.26
C GLY A 37 2.67 1.21 -2.42
N GLY A 38 1.65 2.00 -2.09
CA GLY A 38 0.74 2.61 -3.06
C GLY A 38 0.58 4.11 -2.88
N HIS A 39 0.57 4.87 -3.97
CA HIS A 39 0.27 6.29 -3.97
C HIS A 39 -0.70 6.60 -5.11
N PRO A 40 -2.02 6.67 -4.86
CA PRO A 40 -2.94 7.23 -5.82
C PRO A 40 -2.68 8.74 -5.96
N ILE A 41 -2.44 9.20 -7.18
CA ILE A 41 -2.38 10.63 -7.52
C ILE A 41 -3.82 11.12 -7.69
N ALA A 42 -4.54 11.09 -6.57
CA ALA A 42 -5.96 11.39 -6.49
C ALA A 42 -6.28 11.95 -5.10
N GLY A 43 -7.20 12.91 -5.05
CA GLY A 43 -7.65 13.55 -3.83
C GLY A 43 -8.78 14.51 -4.14
N GLY A 44 -9.59 14.82 -3.13
CA GLY A 44 -10.63 15.84 -3.20
C GLY A 44 -10.38 16.92 -2.16
N GLU A 45 -11.12 18.01 -2.25
CA GLU A 45 -11.07 19.12 -1.28
C GLU A 45 -11.82 18.80 0.02
N ARG A 46 -12.63 17.75 0.02
CA ARG A 46 -13.42 17.29 1.16
C ARG A 46 -12.73 16.13 1.86
N PHE A 47 -12.89 16.09 3.18
CA PHE A 47 -12.28 15.10 4.07
C PHE A 47 -13.36 14.25 4.75
N GLY A 48 -12.95 13.09 5.27
CA GLY A 48 -13.82 12.16 5.99
C GLY A 48 -14.40 11.03 5.11
N PRO A 49 -14.82 9.91 5.70
CA PRO A 49 -15.43 8.79 4.96
C PRO A 49 -16.67 9.18 4.15
N GLU A 50 -17.40 10.19 4.59
CA GLU A 50 -18.61 10.71 3.95
C GLU A 50 -18.32 11.35 2.59
N ALA A 51 -17.08 11.77 2.35
CA ALA A 51 -16.63 12.35 1.09
C ALA A 51 -16.13 11.28 0.09
N ALA A 52 -16.13 9.99 0.46
CA ALA A 52 -15.64 8.92 -0.40
C ALA A 52 -16.51 8.76 -1.64
N VAL A 53 -15.86 8.62 -2.80
CA VAL A 53 -16.51 8.34 -4.08
C VAL A 53 -15.86 7.12 -4.71
N SER A 54 -16.66 6.20 -5.27
CA SER A 54 -16.16 4.95 -5.84
C SER A 54 -15.21 5.17 -7.03
N SER A 55 -15.41 6.26 -7.78
CA SER A 55 -14.62 6.63 -8.95
C SER A 55 -13.38 7.48 -8.64
N LEU A 56 -13.00 7.64 -7.36
CA LEU A 56 -11.92 8.55 -6.94
C LEU A 56 -10.60 8.32 -7.69
N PHE A 57 -10.30 7.07 -8.01
CA PHE A 57 -9.05 6.66 -8.65
C PHE A 57 -9.17 6.45 -10.17
N GLU A 58 -10.37 6.56 -10.75
CA GLU A 58 -10.59 6.31 -12.18
C GLU A 58 -9.83 7.30 -13.06
N GLY A 59 -9.08 6.78 -14.03
CA GLY A 59 -8.24 7.58 -14.93
C GLY A 59 -7.09 8.31 -14.23
N LYS A 60 -6.85 8.03 -12.94
CA LYS A 60 -5.75 8.64 -12.16
C LYS A 60 -4.53 7.73 -12.19
N ARG A 61 -3.34 8.33 -12.04
CA ARG A 61 -2.11 7.56 -11.85
C ARG A 61 -2.13 6.92 -10.47
N PHE A 62 -1.74 5.65 -10.40
CA PHE A 62 -1.49 4.97 -9.15
C PHE A 62 -0.04 4.50 -9.16
N VAL A 63 0.80 5.12 -8.34
CA VAL A 63 2.22 4.75 -8.25
C VAL A 63 2.36 3.59 -7.29
N LEU A 64 2.94 2.49 -7.76
CA LEU A 64 3.31 1.35 -6.94
C LEU A 64 4.81 1.38 -6.65
N THR A 65 5.19 0.96 -5.46
CA THR A 65 6.59 0.87 -5.03
C THR A 65 6.92 -0.56 -4.60
N PRO A 66 7.11 -1.49 -5.55
CA PRO A 66 7.66 -2.81 -5.23
C PRO A 66 9.09 -2.68 -4.72
N ASP A 67 9.52 -3.70 -3.97
CA ASP A 67 10.91 -3.90 -3.55
C ASP A 67 11.49 -5.17 -4.19
N GLN A 68 12.73 -5.52 -3.81
CA GLN A 68 13.41 -6.72 -4.32
C GLN A 68 12.76 -8.05 -3.89
N GLN A 69 11.92 -8.04 -2.84
CA GLN A 69 11.23 -9.22 -2.33
C GLN A 69 9.81 -9.36 -2.91
N THR A 70 9.31 -8.31 -3.58
CA THR A 70 8.00 -8.31 -4.22
C THR A 70 7.96 -9.30 -5.38
N ARG A 71 7.09 -10.30 -5.29
CA ARG A 71 6.90 -11.31 -6.35
C ARG A 71 6.14 -10.70 -7.52
N ARG A 72 6.43 -11.16 -8.74
CA ARG A 72 5.75 -10.69 -9.95
C ARG A 72 4.23 -10.92 -9.92
N GLU A 73 3.79 -12.02 -9.32
CA GLU A 73 2.37 -12.36 -9.15
C GLU A 73 1.62 -11.37 -8.23
N THR A 74 2.35 -10.56 -7.45
CA THR A 74 1.78 -9.53 -6.56
C THR A 74 1.52 -8.21 -7.30
N LEU A 75 2.08 -8.03 -8.50
CA LEU A 75 1.94 -6.83 -9.34
C LEU A 75 0.90 -7.03 -10.44
#